data_AF-A0A518ITK1-F1
#
_entry.id   AF-A0A518ITK1-F1
#
_cell.length_a   1.000
_cell.length_b   1.000
_cell.length_c   1.000
_cell.angle_alpha   90.00
_cell.angle_beta   90.00
_cell.angle_gamma   90.00
#
_symmetry.space_group_name_H-M   'P 1'
#
loop_
_entity.id
_entity.type
_entity.pdbx_description
1 polymer ?
#
loop_
_entity_poly.entity_id
_entity_poly.type
_entity_poly.pdbx_seq_one_letter_code
_entity_poly.pdbx_strand_id
1 'polypeptide(L)'
;MDETGKTDEQTAPKIVGSLGAVAKHFGVRRDTVRTNWRSKGMPGEQGNYDLVAIAAWRGRLRRTELDTSELDAIEGGPTAKQVEDAKARRVVADAQRAWAEADLKKLELRIQSENLIPLERVENFLAGLFTDMRRQVCRIGLEMKDGYPVELQEQIKADCDRLVEASLAEVEKAAAALAEVAEDR
;
A
#
# COMPACT_ATOMS: atom_id res chain seq x y z
N MET A 1 -63.31 -27.93 -38.43
CA MET A 1 -63.10 -27.49 -39.82
C MET A 1 -62.62 -26.05 -39.73
N ASP A 2 -61.42 -25.85 -39.18
CA ASP A 2 -60.12 -26.01 -39.85
C ASP A 2 -60.01 -25.12 -41.08
N GLU A 3 -59.13 -24.11 -41.00
CA GLU A 3 -57.98 -23.97 -41.90
C GLU A 3 -57.18 -22.72 -41.52
N THR A 4 -56.22 -22.91 -40.62
CA THR A 4 -55.12 -21.98 -40.38
C THR A 4 -54.12 -22.10 -41.54
N GLY A 5 -54.25 -21.22 -42.54
CA GLY A 5 -53.22 -21.00 -43.55
C GLY A 5 -51.98 -20.33 -42.95
N LYS A 6 -51.10 -21.12 -42.31
CA LYS A 6 -49.72 -20.69 -42.00
C LYS A 6 -48.95 -20.63 -43.32
N THR A 7 -48.64 -19.42 -43.76
CA THR A 7 -47.64 -19.16 -44.78
C THR A 7 -46.28 -19.62 -44.25
N ASP A 8 -45.81 -20.76 -44.75
CA ASP A 8 -44.43 -21.20 -44.61
C ASP A 8 -43.52 -20.19 -45.32
N GLU A 9 -43.02 -19.23 -44.56
CA GLU A 9 -41.97 -18.33 -44.99
C GLU A 9 -40.67 -19.14 -45.10
N GLN A 10 -40.49 -19.78 -46.26
CA GLN A 10 -39.23 -20.42 -46.66
C GLN A 10 -38.11 -19.38 -46.54
N THR A 11 -37.40 -19.45 -45.41
CA THR A 11 -36.33 -18.53 -45.08
C THR A 11 -35.15 -18.88 -45.98
N ALA A 12 -34.96 -18.11 -47.06
CA ALA A 12 -33.82 -18.30 -47.95
C ALA A 12 -32.51 -18.30 -47.14
N PRO A 13 -31.54 -19.17 -47.47
CA PRO A 13 -30.27 -19.26 -46.73
C PRO A 13 -29.56 -17.91 -46.80
N LYS A 14 -29.38 -17.27 -45.64
CA LYS A 14 -28.67 -15.99 -45.55
C LYS A 14 -27.17 -16.28 -45.54
N ILE A 15 -26.58 -16.31 -46.73
CA ILE A 15 -25.16 -16.60 -46.95
C ILE A 15 -24.33 -15.32 -46.79
N VAL A 16 -23.22 -15.39 -46.06
CA VAL A 16 -22.26 -14.29 -45.91
C VAL A 16 -20.85 -14.72 -46.31
N GLY A 17 -20.07 -13.80 -46.87
CA GLY A 17 -18.74 -14.10 -47.41
C GLY A 17 -17.57 -14.05 -46.41
N SER A 18 -17.80 -13.59 -45.18
CA SER A 18 -16.70 -13.40 -44.22
C SER A 18 -17.05 -13.78 -42.78
N LEU A 19 -16.04 -14.24 -42.03
CA LEU A 19 -16.15 -14.51 -40.59
C LEU A 19 -16.53 -13.25 -39.79
N GLY A 20 -16.18 -12.06 -40.28
CA GLY A 20 -16.60 -10.80 -39.65
C GLY A 20 -18.11 -10.57 -39.75
N ALA A 21 -18.71 -10.91 -40.89
CA ALA A 21 -20.17 -10.85 -41.08
C ALA A 21 -20.90 -11.89 -40.21
N VAL A 22 -20.34 -13.11 -40.10
CA VAL A 22 -20.84 -14.13 -39.16
C VAL A 22 -20.79 -13.62 -37.73
N ALA A 23 -19.65 -13.09 -37.29
CA ALA A 23 -19.46 -12.57 -35.94
C ALA A 23 -20.45 -11.44 -35.61
N LYS A 24 -20.65 -10.51 -36.55
CA LYS A 24 -21.63 -9.42 -36.43
C LYS A 24 -23.06 -9.94 -36.32
N HIS A 25 -23.42 -10.94 -37.11
CA HIS A 25 -24.77 -11.52 -37.08
C HIS A 25 -25.08 -12.19 -35.73
N PHE A 26 -24.11 -12.90 -35.16
CA PHE A 26 -24.28 -13.62 -33.89
C PHE A 26 -23.87 -12.83 -32.64
N GLY A 27 -23.49 -11.55 -32.79
CA GLY A 27 -23.11 -10.67 -31.67
C GLY A 27 -21.85 -11.12 -30.92
N VAL A 28 -20.89 -11.74 -31.59
CA VAL A 28 -19.65 -12.26 -30.98
C VAL A 28 -18.41 -11.60 -31.57
N ARG A 29 -17.26 -11.75 -30.90
CA ARG A 29 -15.97 -11.28 -31.44
C ARG A 29 -15.55 -12.17 -32.62
N ARG A 30 -14.91 -11.57 -33.62
CA ARG A 30 -14.41 -12.28 -34.82
C ARG A 30 -13.47 -13.42 -34.46
N ASP A 31 -12.62 -13.23 -33.44
CA ASP A 31 -11.69 -14.25 -32.98
C ASP A 31 -12.42 -15.46 -32.41
N THR A 32 -13.54 -15.28 -31.72
CA THR A 32 -14.38 -16.39 -31.24
C THR A 32 -14.84 -17.28 -32.38
N VAL A 33 -15.25 -16.70 -33.51
CA VAL A 33 -15.63 -17.50 -34.68
C VAL A 33 -14.40 -18.19 -35.30
N ARG A 34 -13.27 -17.49 -35.40
CA ARG A 34 -12.04 -17.99 -36.02
C ARG A 34 -11.35 -19.10 -35.24
N THR A 35 -11.21 -18.97 -33.92
CA THR A 35 -10.40 -19.89 -33.10
C THR A 35 -11.24 -20.97 -32.44
N ASN A 36 -12.45 -20.63 -32.00
CA ASN A 36 -13.30 -21.54 -31.23
C ASN A 36 -14.32 -22.25 -32.13
N TRP A 37 -15.03 -21.54 -33.01
CA TRP A 37 -16.09 -22.19 -33.79
C TRP A 37 -15.54 -23.03 -34.94
N ARG A 38 -14.53 -22.53 -35.64
CA ARG A 38 -13.86 -23.29 -36.71
C ARG A 38 -13.26 -24.61 -36.22
N SER A 39 -12.56 -24.59 -35.08
CA SER A 39 -11.95 -25.80 -34.49
C SER A 39 -12.99 -26.83 -34.06
N LYS A 40 -14.21 -26.39 -33.72
CA LYS A 40 -15.35 -27.24 -33.37
C LYS A 40 -16.20 -27.67 -34.58
N GLY A 41 -15.72 -27.47 -35.80
CA GLY A 41 -16.39 -27.94 -37.02
C GLY A 41 -17.57 -27.06 -37.47
N MET A 42 -17.49 -25.74 -37.27
CA MET A 42 -18.51 -24.81 -37.78
C MET A 42 -18.72 -24.98 -39.29
N PRO A 43 -19.98 -25.13 -39.75
CA PRO A 43 -20.29 -25.32 -41.16
C PRO A 43 -20.01 -24.07 -42.00
N GLY A 44 -19.67 -24.29 -43.27
CA GLY A 44 -19.36 -23.25 -44.24
C GLY A 44 -17.86 -23.04 -44.48
N GLU A 45 -17.53 -22.39 -45.58
CA GLU A 45 -16.15 -22.15 -46.02
C GLU A 45 -15.91 -20.67 -46.25
N GLN A 46 -14.64 -20.28 -46.45
CA GLN A 46 -14.33 -18.89 -46.72
C GLN A 46 -15.05 -18.43 -48.00
N GLY A 47 -15.81 -17.34 -47.91
CA GLY A 47 -16.66 -16.86 -49.01
C GLY A 47 -18.07 -17.44 -49.04
N ASN A 48 -18.37 -18.48 -48.25
CA ASN A 48 -19.68 -19.13 -48.21
C ASN A 48 -20.04 -19.64 -46.81
N TYR A 49 -20.58 -18.75 -45.97
CA TYR A 49 -21.10 -19.08 -44.65
C TYR A 49 -22.61 -18.95 -44.59
N ASP A 50 -23.31 -20.08 -44.49
CA ASP A 50 -24.75 -20.11 -44.25
C ASP A 50 -25.06 -19.87 -42.76
N LEU A 51 -25.66 -18.73 -42.45
CA LEU A 51 -26.00 -18.35 -41.08
C LEU A 51 -27.05 -19.27 -40.45
N VAL A 52 -27.97 -19.85 -41.24
CA VAL A 52 -29.00 -20.76 -40.73
C VAL A 52 -28.37 -22.08 -40.30
N ALA A 53 -27.48 -22.63 -41.14
CA ALA A 53 -26.71 -23.83 -40.81
C ALA A 53 -25.83 -23.64 -39.57
N ILE A 54 -25.17 -22.48 -39.46
CA ILE A 54 -24.34 -22.14 -38.28
C ILE A 54 -25.19 -22.02 -37.02
N ALA A 55 -26.38 -21.41 -37.09
CA ALA A 55 -27.30 -21.32 -35.95
C ALA A 55 -27.75 -22.71 -35.47
N ALA A 56 -28.14 -23.59 -36.40
CA ALA A 56 -28.55 -24.96 -36.10
C ALA A 56 -27.40 -25.79 -35.49
N TRP A 57 -26.19 -25.68 -36.04
CA TRP A 57 -24.98 -26.31 -35.49
C TRP A 57 -24.70 -25.83 -34.06
N ARG A 58 -24.77 -24.52 -33.81
CA ARG A 58 -24.54 -23.95 -32.47
C ARG A 58 -25.58 -24.43 -31.45
N GLY A 59 -26.83 -24.61 -31.86
CA GLY A 59 -27.90 -25.16 -31.03
C GLY A 59 -27.73 -26.65 -30.69
N ARG A 60 -27.03 -27.42 -31.53
CA ARG A 60 -26.64 -28.80 -31.22
C ARG A 60 -25.43 -28.85 -30.29
N LEU A 61 -24.40 -28.07 -30.60
CA LEU A 61 -23.18 -27.99 -29.80
C LEU A 61 -23.47 -27.61 -28.34
N ARG A 62 -24.34 -26.62 -28.11
CA ARG A 62 -24.75 -26.22 -26.74
C ARG A 62 -25.44 -27.34 -25.96
N ARG A 63 -26.22 -28.19 -26.62
CA ARG A 63 -26.87 -29.33 -25.96
C ARG A 63 -25.83 -30.36 -25.53
N THR A 64 -24.87 -30.65 -26.40
CA THR A 64 -23.76 -31.57 -26.08
C THR A 64 -22.85 -31.02 -24.97
N GLU A 65 -22.55 -29.71 -24.97
CA GLU A 65 -21.73 -29.06 -23.93
C GLU A 65 -22.42 -29.03 -22.55
N LEU A 66 -23.76 -28.92 -22.52
CA LEU A 66 -24.53 -29.03 -21.28
C LEU A 66 -24.50 -30.45 -20.70
N ASP A 67 -24.59 -31.47 -21.55
CA ASP A 67 -24.52 -32.88 -21.11
C ASP A 67 -23.10 -33.28 -20.62
N THR A 68 -22.04 -32.65 -21.13
CA THR A 68 -20.66 -32.92 -20.67
C THR A 68 -20.29 -32.16 -19.40
N SER A 69 -20.96 -31.04 -19.11
CA SER A 69 -20.71 -30.24 -17.91
C SER A 69 -21.07 -30.95 -16.60
N GLU A 70 -21.95 -31.96 -16.63
CA GLU A 70 -22.25 -32.78 -15.44
C GLU A 70 -21.18 -33.85 -15.17
N LEU A 71 -20.38 -34.24 -16.18
CA LEU A 71 -19.30 -35.23 -16.03
C LEU A 71 -17.96 -34.60 -15.60
N ASP A 72 -17.66 -33.37 -16.04
CA ASP A 72 -16.40 -32.68 -15.71
C ASP A 72 -16.34 -32.13 -14.26
N ALA A 73 -17.44 -32.15 -13.52
CA ALA A 73 -17.45 -31.75 -12.09
C ALA A 73 -16.68 -32.73 -11.18
N ILE A 74 -16.22 -33.88 -11.71
CA ILE A 74 -15.55 -34.93 -10.95
C ILE A 74 -14.01 -34.84 -11.03
N GLU A 75 -13.42 -34.13 -12.01
CA GLU A 75 -11.96 -34.03 -12.15
C GLU A 75 -11.46 -32.59 -12.46
N GLY A 76 -10.86 -31.96 -11.44
CA GLY A 76 -9.64 -31.16 -11.65
C GLY A 76 -9.76 -29.65 -11.91
N GLY A 77 -10.30 -28.87 -10.97
CA GLY A 77 -10.00 -27.43 -10.91
C GLY A 77 -10.84 -26.65 -9.89
N PRO A 78 -10.29 -25.64 -9.19
CA PRO A 78 -11.10 -24.78 -8.35
C PRO A 78 -12.10 -24.03 -9.23
N THR A 79 -13.38 -24.19 -8.93
CA THR A 79 -14.47 -23.47 -9.59
C THR A 79 -14.27 -21.96 -9.45
N ALA A 80 -14.78 -21.17 -10.41
CA ALA A 80 -14.64 -19.71 -10.40
C ALA A 80 -15.06 -19.08 -9.05
N LYS A 81 -16.09 -19.64 -8.41
CA LYS A 81 -16.56 -19.26 -7.08
C LYS A 81 -15.52 -19.52 -5.98
N GLN A 82 -14.83 -20.66 -6.01
CA GLN A 82 -13.75 -20.98 -5.05
C GLN A 82 -12.54 -20.05 -5.21
N VAL A 83 -12.22 -19.63 -6.45
CA VAL A 83 -11.16 -18.66 -6.72
C VAL A 83 -11.53 -17.26 -6.20
N GLU A 84 -12.79 -16.85 -6.36
CA GLU A 84 -13.32 -15.59 -5.84
C GLU A 84 -13.32 -15.57 -4.31
N ASP A 85 -13.80 -16.63 -3.66
CA ASP A 85 -13.79 -16.77 -2.20
C ASP A 85 -12.36 -16.76 -1.64
N ALA A 86 -11.40 -17.40 -2.33
CA ALA A 86 -10.00 -17.39 -1.92
C ALA A 86 -9.37 -15.99 -2.04
N LYS A 87 -9.73 -15.21 -3.07
CA LYS A 87 -9.30 -13.81 -3.19
C LYS A 87 -9.90 -12.95 -2.09
N ALA A 88 -11.19 -13.09 -1.81
CA ALA A 88 -11.86 -12.34 -0.74
C ALA A 88 -11.21 -12.60 0.62
N ARG A 89 -10.87 -13.86 0.93
CA ARG A 89 -10.17 -14.23 2.17
C ARG A 89 -8.77 -13.61 2.27
N ARG A 90 -8.03 -13.52 1.16
CA ARG A 90 -6.71 -12.87 1.14
C ARG A 90 -6.82 -11.38 1.42
N VAL A 91 -7.76 -10.69 0.78
CA VAL A 91 -7.99 -9.25 1.02
C VAL A 91 -8.32 -8.97 2.49
N VAL A 92 -9.16 -9.80 3.12
CA VAL A 92 -9.47 -9.66 4.55
C VAL A 92 -8.24 -9.91 5.43
N ALA A 93 -7.43 -10.93 5.12
CA ALA A 93 -6.21 -11.22 5.86
C ALA A 93 -5.15 -10.11 5.73
N ASP A 94 -4.98 -9.56 4.53
CA ASP A 94 -4.05 -8.46 4.26
C ASP A 94 -4.51 -7.18 4.96
N ALA A 95 -5.81 -6.90 4.96
CA ALA A 95 -6.36 -5.80 5.74
C ALA A 95 -6.07 -5.98 7.23
N GLN A 96 -6.33 -7.17 7.81
CA GLN A 96 -6.04 -7.46 9.21
C GLN A 96 -4.57 -7.27 9.57
N ARG A 97 -3.65 -7.69 8.70
CA ARG A 97 -2.21 -7.45 8.89
C ARG A 97 -1.87 -5.97 8.89
N ALA A 98 -2.40 -5.21 7.93
CA ALA A 98 -2.17 -3.77 7.85
C ALA A 98 -2.68 -3.03 9.10
N TRP A 99 -3.85 -3.43 9.63
CA TRP A 99 -4.37 -2.89 10.89
C TRP A 99 -3.46 -3.23 12.08
N ALA A 100 -3.02 -4.49 12.19
CA ALA A 100 -2.12 -4.91 13.26
C ALA A 100 -0.76 -4.20 13.22
N GLU A 101 -0.19 -4.00 12.03
CA GLU A 101 1.05 -3.24 11.85
C GLU A 101 0.88 -1.77 12.21
N ALA A 102 -0.25 -1.15 11.84
CA ALA A 102 -0.55 0.23 12.20
C ALA A 102 -0.69 0.39 13.73
N ASP A 103 -1.31 -0.56 14.41
CA ASP A 103 -1.46 -0.54 15.86
C ASP A 103 -0.13 -0.78 16.59
N LEU A 104 0.72 -1.69 16.08
CA LEU A 104 2.09 -1.85 16.59
C LEU A 104 2.87 -0.55 16.46
N LYS A 105 2.81 0.12 15.31
CA LYS A 105 3.53 1.37 15.08
C LYS A 105 3.01 2.50 15.99
N LYS A 106 1.70 2.56 16.26
CA LYS A 106 1.14 3.50 17.24
C LYS A 106 1.62 3.21 18.65
N LEU A 107 1.72 1.94 19.04
CA LEU A 107 2.24 1.55 20.35
C LEU A 107 3.73 1.89 20.47
N GLU A 108 4.53 1.64 19.44
CA GLU A 108 5.94 2.04 19.41
C GLU A 108 6.09 3.55 19.56
N LEU A 109 5.31 4.36 18.82
CA LEU A 109 5.31 5.81 18.97
C LEU A 109 4.88 6.25 20.36
N ARG A 110 3.89 5.57 20.97
CA ARG A 110 3.47 5.85 22.35
C ARG A 110 4.60 5.54 23.34
N ILE A 111 5.24 4.38 23.24
CA ILE A 111 6.37 4.00 24.10
C ILE A 111 7.54 4.99 23.93
N GLN A 112 7.84 5.37 22.69
CA GLN A 112 8.85 6.40 22.42
C GLN A 112 8.45 7.74 23.06
N SER A 113 7.17 8.13 22.96
CA SER A 113 6.66 9.38 23.54
C SER A 113 6.61 9.37 25.07
N GLU A 114 6.31 8.23 25.70
CA GLU A 114 6.29 8.08 27.17
C GLU A 114 7.70 8.16 27.78
N ASN A 115 8.73 7.85 26.99
CA ASN A 115 10.14 8.06 27.35
C ASN A 115 10.67 9.46 27.02
N LEU A 116 9.88 10.34 26.40
CA LEU A 116 10.31 11.72 26.19
C LEU A 116 10.26 12.48 27.51
N ILE A 117 11.39 13.06 27.88
CA ILE A 117 11.48 13.95 29.03
C ILE A 117 10.95 15.33 28.58
N PRO A 118 10.01 15.94 29.32
CA PRO A 118 9.55 17.29 28.99
C PRO A 118 10.73 18.27 28.92
N LEU A 119 10.76 19.12 27.88
CA LEU A 119 11.83 20.07 27.66
C LEU A 119 12.05 20.96 28.89
N GLU A 120 10.97 21.47 29.48
CA GLU A 120 11.00 22.26 30.71
C GLU A 120 11.75 21.56 31.85
N ARG A 121 11.65 20.22 31.95
CA ARG A 121 12.35 19.46 33.00
C ARG A 121 13.85 19.41 32.73
N VAL A 122 14.26 19.29 31.47
CA VAL A 122 15.67 19.34 31.07
C VAL A 122 16.24 20.74 31.29
N GLU A 123 15.52 21.78 30.87
CA GLU A 123 15.92 23.18 31.06
C GLU A 123 16.10 23.53 32.53
N ASN A 124 15.13 23.17 33.38
CA ASN A 124 15.22 23.40 34.83
C ASN A 124 16.38 22.63 35.47
N PHE A 125 16.63 21.39 35.04
CA PHE A 125 17.75 20.59 35.53
C PHE A 125 19.10 21.24 35.16
N LEU A 126 19.27 21.65 33.90
CA LEU A 126 20.49 22.31 33.45
C LEU A 126 20.71 23.67 34.13
N ALA A 127 19.64 24.47 34.27
CA ALA A 127 19.72 25.74 35.00
C ALA A 127 20.15 25.54 36.46
N GLY A 128 19.64 24.50 37.13
CA GLY A 128 20.06 24.10 38.46
C GLY A 128 21.54 23.70 38.51
N LEU A 129 21.97 22.83 37.59
CA LEU A 129 23.35 22.37 37.49
C LEU A 129 24.34 23.55 37.30
N PHE A 130 24.05 24.47 36.37
CA PHE A 130 24.89 25.64 36.12
C PHE A 130 24.93 26.60 37.31
N THR A 131 23.80 26.78 38.00
CA THR A 131 23.73 27.61 39.21
C THR A 131 24.60 27.02 40.32
N ASP A 132 24.56 25.70 40.51
CA ASP A 132 25.38 25.01 41.51
C ASP A 132 26.87 25.03 41.14
N MET A 133 27.23 24.81 39.87
CA MET A 133 28.60 24.96 39.38
C MET A 133 29.14 26.37 39.64
N ARG A 134 28.38 27.41 39.27
CA ARG A 134 28.76 28.80 39.52
C ARG A 134 28.96 29.06 41.01
N ARG A 135 28.06 28.57 41.86
CA ARG A 135 28.17 28.70 43.31
C ARG A 135 29.45 28.04 43.83
N GLN A 136 29.79 26.85 43.35
CA GLN A 136 31.03 26.15 43.74
C GLN A 136 32.27 26.94 43.34
N VAL A 137 32.33 27.43 42.09
CA VAL A 137 33.47 28.23 41.60
C VAL A 137 33.63 29.52 42.40
N CYS A 138 32.54 30.25 42.66
CA CYS A 138 32.61 31.46 43.48
C CYS A 138 33.01 31.17 44.94
N ARG A 139 32.71 29.97 45.47
CA ARG A 139 33.10 29.57 46.83
C ARG A 139 34.61 29.39 46.96
N ILE A 140 35.31 28.97 45.91
CA ILE A 140 36.77 28.84 45.90
C ILE A 140 37.41 30.18 46.28
N GLY A 141 36.96 31.29 45.68
CA GLY A 141 37.50 32.62 46.01
C GLY A 141 37.25 33.04 47.46
N LEU A 142 36.12 32.64 48.06
CA LEU A 142 35.83 32.89 49.47
C LEU A 142 36.69 32.04 50.41
N GLU A 143 36.88 30.76 50.09
CA GLU A 143 37.71 29.85 50.88
C GLU A 143 39.20 30.22 50.82
N MET A 144 39.66 30.83 49.72
CA MET A 144 41.04 31.31 49.58
C MET A 144 41.33 32.62 50.33
N LYS A 145 40.28 33.34 50.77
CA LYS A 145 40.43 34.66 51.41
C LYS A 145 41.28 34.61 52.69
N ASP A 146 41.22 33.52 53.43
CA ASP A 146 41.86 33.37 54.74
C ASP A 146 43.33 32.90 54.66
N GLY A 147 43.84 32.53 53.48
CA GLY A 147 45.15 31.89 53.33
C GLY A 147 46.09 32.48 52.27
N TYR A 148 45.63 33.42 51.44
CA TYR A 148 46.39 33.87 50.26
C TYR A 148 46.50 35.40 50.17
N PRO A 149 47.58 35.94 49.57
CA PRO A 149 47.69 37.38 49.25
C PRO A 149 46.57 37.86 48.32
N VAL A 150 46.16 39.12 48.46
CA VAL A 150 45.02 39.72 47.74
C VAL A 150 45.24 39.67 46.23
N GLU A 151 46.46 39.89 45.76
CA GLU A 151 46.80 39.87 44.34
C GLU A 151 46.54 38.49 43.71
N LEU A 152 46.83 37.42 44.46
CA LEU A 152 46.61 36.05 44.00
C LEU A 152 45.10 35.71 43.97
N GLN A 153 44.34 36.24 44.94
CA GLN A 153 42.89 36.07 44.98
C GLN A 153 42.22 36.73 43.77
N GLU A 154 42.63 37.95 43.42
CA GLU A 154 42.11 38.67 42.26
C GLU A 154 42.43 37.95 40.95
N GLN A 155 43.66 37.42 40.82
CA GLN A 155 44.06 36.66 39.65
C GLN A 155 43.25 35.37 39.48
N ILE A 156 43.09 34.59 40.55
CA ILE A 156 42.31 33.34 40.52
C ILE A 156 40.85 33.63 40.21
N LYS A 157 40.27 34.69 40.79
CA LYS A 157 38.91 35.10 40.47
C LYS A 157 38.75 35.44 38.98
N ALA A 158 39.67 36.24 38.43
CA ALA A 158 39.64 36.61 37.02
C ALA A 158 39.79 35.39 36.09
N ASP A 159 40.62 34.41 36.45
CA ASP A 159 40.79 33.18 35.68
C ASP A 159 39.54 32.27 35.78
N CYS A 160 38.94 32.16 36.96
CA CYS A 160 37.68 31.45 37.15
C CYS A 160 36.54 32.07 36.34
N ASP A 161 36.39 33.40 36.39
CA ASP A 161 35.37 34.12 35.61
C ASP A 161 35.60 33.90 34.09
N ARG A 162 36.84 33.97 33.62
CA ARG A 162 37.18 33.70 32.21
C ARG A 162 36.84 32.27 31.79
N LEU A 163 37.10 31.27 32.65
CA LEU A 163 36.78 29.87 32.37
C LEU A 163 35.28 29.62 32.35
N VAL A 164 34.51 30.27 33.23
CA VAL A 164 33.05 30.18 33.24
C VAL A 164 32.47 30.77 31.96
N GLU A 165 32.89 31.98 31.57
CA GLU A 165 32.43 32.63 30.33
C GLU A 165 32.78 31.80 29.08
N ALA A 166 34.00 31.27 29.00
CA ALA A 166 34.40 30.40 27.89
C ALA A 166 33.55 29.12 27.82
N SER A 167 33.23 28.53 28.98
CA SER A 167 32.40 27.33 29.05
C SER A 167 30.94 27.62 28.67
N LEU A 168 30.40 28.77 29.06
CA LEU A 168 29.06 29.20 28.67
C LEU A 168 28.96 29.41 27.16
N ALA A 169 29.96 30.06 26.55
CA ALA A 169 30.00 30.26 25.09
C ALA A 169 30.03 28.93 24.31
N GLU A 170 30.78 27.93 24.78
CA GLU A 170 30.77 26.59 24.17
C GLU A 170 29.41 25.89 24.31
N VAL A 171 28.75 26.04 25.47
CA VAL A 171 27.40 25.51 25.67
C VAL A 171 26.39 26.19 24.75
N GLU A 172 26.44 27.51 24.59
CA GLU A 172 25.57 28.25 23.66
C GLU A 172 25.77 27.79 22.22
N LYS A 173 27.02 27.59 21.80
CA LYS A 173 27.36 27.07 20.47
C LYS A 173 26.83 25.64 20.26
N ALA A 174 26.99 24.79 21.26
CA ALA A 174 26.47 23.42 21.21
C ALA A 174 24.93 23.40 21.19
N ALA A 175 24.28 24.29 21.94
CA ALA A 175 22.82 24.45 21.93
C ALA A 175 22.32 24.93 20.57
N ALA A 176 22.99 25.89 19.93
CA ALA A 176 22.67 26.35 18.58
C ALA A 176 22.80 25.23 17.55
N ALA A 177 23.88 24.44 17.60
CA ALA A 177 24.07 23.31 16.69
C ALA A 177 22.99 22.22 16.87
N LEU A 178 22.55 21.98 18.11
CA LEU A 178 21.44 21.05 18.38
C LEU A 178 20.08 21.57 17.88
N ALA A 179 19.86 22.89 17.94
CA ALA A 179 18.65 23.51 17.40
C ALA A 179 18.56 23.34 15.87
N GLU A 180 19.67 23.54 15.15
CA GLU A 180 19.72 23.31 13.69
C GLU A 180 19.38 21.86 13.32
N VAL A 181 19.90 20.88 14.07
CA VAL A 181 19.59 19.46 13.85
C VAL A 181 18.14 19.11 14.17
N ALA A 182 17.50 19.85 15.07
CA ALA A 182 16.09 19.66 15.41
C ALA A 182 15.14 20.25 14.37
N GLU A 183 15.52 21.35 13.70
CA GLU A 183 14.72 21.96 12.62
C GLU A 183 14.76 21.17 11.30
N ASP A 184 15.81 20.38 11.08
CA ASP A 184 15.99 19.53 9.89
C ASP A 184 15.20 18.19 9.95
N ARG A 185 14.46 17.90 11.04
CA ARG A 185 13.69 16.65 11.25
C ARG A 185 12.18 16.86 11.14
#